data_AF-A0A8J2RJ95-F1
#
_entry.id   AF-A0A8J2RJ95-F1
#
_cell.length_a   1.000
_cell.length_b   1.000
_cell.length_c   1.000
_cell.angle_alpha   90.00
_cell.angle_beta   90.00
_cell.angle_gamma   90.00
#
_symmetry.space_group_name_H-M   'P 1'
#
loop_
_entity.id
_entity.type
_entity.pdbx_description
1 polymer ?
#
loop_
_entity_poly.entity_id
_entity_poly.type
_entity_poly.pdbx_seq_one_letter_code
_entity_poly.pdbx_strand_id
1 'polypeptide(L)'
;MKLNLIVATASNMGIGFQGTIPWRLKKDMSLFAKLTKWTDDSNKQNAVVMGRKTWESIPQKNRPLSNRLNIVLSSAQQIENALTCKSLESALQLLQIPPYLDQIENIWIIGGASVYREAMEHSSCHRIYVTHILKDFECDVFMPSIDPAKFCLVRDCKVPEGTEEENGTSFNVKFSITRSICNINSLLVSSINEIVESAPGRGGGGGRGGGSSGKSNSSTGGKRSGYYLHGGLYTVSRTVKETPVKTPVYRGIGAWGIIGIVLAVLGLCVGIYYALYLCDLYQRTDNYSSNLAAQTPHLMTEKPRPEENGNGNIPMTDKNEFAKTSSMKTGLNSEVFL
;
A
#
# COMPACT_ATOMS: atom_id res chain seq x y z
N MET A 1 -0.34 9.52 1.34
CA MET A 1 0.21 8.70 0.24
C MET A 1 0.73 7.38 0.80
N LYS A 2 0.66 6.29 0.02
CA LYS A 2 1.14 4.96 0.46
C LYS A 2 2.60 4.78 0.07
N LEU A 3 3.44 4.33 1.01
CA LEU A 3 4.84 4.01 0.75
C LEU A 3 4.98 2.50 0.50
N ASN A 4 5.34 2.14 -0.73
CA ASN A 4 5.58 0.76 -1.13
C ASN A 4 7.09 0.55 -1.30
N LEU A 5 7.60 -0.58 -0.83
CA LEU A 5 8.99 -0.99 -1.04
C LEU A 5 9.00 -2.13 -2.06
N ILE A 6 9.97 -2.15 -2.96
CA ILE A 6 10.20 -3.28 -3.87
C ILE A 6 11.68 -3.65 -3.87
N VAL A 7 11.97 -4.93 -3.67
CA VAL A 7 13.35 -5.45 -3.54
C VAL A 7 13.44 -6.88 -4.07
N ALA A 8 14.58 -7.22 -4.64
CA ALA A 8 14.96 -8.60 -4.93
C ALA A 8 16.12 -9.00 -4.02
N THR A 9 16.03 -10.17 -3.40
CA THR A 9 17.00 -10.69 -2.43
C THR A 9 17.48 -12.07 -2.87
N ALA A 10 18.77 -12.32 -2.78
CA ALA A 10 19.35 -13.66 -2.82
C ALA A 10 18.94 -14.47 -1.58
N SER A 11 19.22 -15.78 -1.58
CA SER A 11 18.88 -16.66 -0.45
C SER A 11 19.60 -16.28 0.86
N ASN A 12 20.77 -15.66 0.76
CA ASN A 12 21.51 -15.05 1.87
C ASN A 12 21.04 -13.63 2.24
N MET A 13 19.87 -13.18 1.76
CA MET A 13 19.33 -11.82 1.92
C MET A 13 20.18 -10.70 1.28
N GLY A 14 21.16 -11.05 0.47
CA GLY A 14 21.96 -10.10 -0.30
C GLY A 14 21.14 -9.41 -1.38
N ILE A 15 21.40 -8.11 -1.61
CA ILE A 15 20.69 -7.27 -2.60
C ILE A 15 21.63 -6.59 -3.61
N GLY A 16 22.94 -6.63 -3.36
CA GLY A 16 23.91 -5.96 -4.20
C GLY A 16 25.33 -6.45 -3.96
N PHE A 17 26.16 -6.31 -4.98
CA PHE A 17 27.60 -6.55 -4.94
C PHE A 17 28.33 -5.49 -5.77
N GLN A 18 29.29 -4.80 -5.17
CA GLN A 18 30.14 -3.80 -5.83
C GLN A 18 29.34 -2.75 -6.63
N GLY A 19 28.21 -2.31 -6.07
CA GLY A 19 27.34 -1.31 -6.72
C GLY A 19 26.53 -1.84 -7.91
N THR A 20 26.40 -3.15 -8.07
CA THR A 20 25.59 -3.79 -9.11
C THR A 20 24.67 -4.87 -8.52
N ILE A 21 23.70 -5.32 -9.33
CA ILE A 21 22.86 -6.47 -8.99
C ILE A 21 23.61 -7.75 -9.44
N PRO A 22 23.89 -8.72 -8.55
CA PRO A 22 24.70 -9.91 -8.85
C PRO A 22 24.06 -10.88 -9.86
N TRP A 23 22.78 -10.72 -10.15
CA TRP A 23 21.99 -11.59 -11.04
C TRP A 23 21.36 -10.83 -12.19
N ARG A 24 20.95 -11.57 -13.23
CA ARG A 24 20.22 -11.05 -14.39
C ARG A 24 18.95 -11.87 -14.62
N LEU A 25 17.84 -11.41 -14.06
CA LEU A 25 16.52 -12.02 -14.17
C LEU A 25 15.60 -11.03 -14.88
N LYS A 26 15.29 -11.26 -16.16
CA LYS A 26 14.48 -10.34 -16.96
C LYS A 26 13.03 -10.30 -16.47
N LYS A 27 12.51 -11.43 -15.97
CA LYS A 27 11.16 -11.52 -15.41
C LYS A 27 11.00 -10.65 -14.16
N ASP A 28 11.97 -10.70 -13.25
CA ASP A 28 12.01 -9.82 -12.07
C ASP A 28 12.07 -8.34 -12.47
N MET A 29 12.95 -7.99 -13.42
CA MET A 29 13.06 -6.62 -13.93
C MET A 29 11.76 -6.14 -14.62
N SER A 30 11.07 -7.04 -15.33
CA SER A 30 9.77 -6.76 -15.95
C SER A 30 8.69 -6.52 -14.90
N LEU A 31 8.66 -7.35 -13.84
CA LEU A 31 7.75 -7.17 -12.71
C LEU A 31 8.01 -5.86 -11.98
N PHE A 32 9.28 -5.54 -11.70
CA PHE A 32 9.68 -4.26 -11.13
C PHE A 32 9.17 -3.07 -11.96
N ALA A 33 9.39 -3.11 -13.28
CA ALA A 33 8.91 -2.06 -14.17
C ALA A 33 7.38 -1.98 -14.20
N LYS A 34 6.68 -3.12 -14.23
CA LYS A 34 5.21 -3.18 -14.20
C LYS A 34 4.65 -2.56 -12.93
N LEU A 35 5.09 -3.03 -11.76
CA LEU A 35 4.55 -2.59 -10.47
C LEU A 35 4.85 -1.10 -10.21
N THR A 36 6.07 -0.65 -10.48
CA THR A 36 6.45 0.74 -10.22
C THR A 36 5.84 1.73 -11.21
N LYS A 37 5.41 1.30 -12.40
CA LYS A 37 4.73 2.17 -13.38
C LYS A 37 3.22 2.17 -13.25
N TRP A 38 2.64 1.10 -12.74
CA TRP A 38 1.20 0.91 -12.73
C TRP A 38 0.50 1.91 -11.80
N THR A 39 -0.53 2.57 -12.33
CA THR A 39 -1.43 3.47 -11.59
C THR A 39 -2.88 3.05 -11.87
N ASP A 40 -3.77 3.34 -10.92
CA ASP A 40 -5.21 3.24 -11.11
C ASP A 40 -5.75 4.41 -11.94
N ASP A 41 -5.22 5.62 -11.72
CA ASP A 41 -5.54 6.83 -12.48
C ASP A 41 -4.56 7.04 -13.64
N SER A 42 -5.08 7.09 -14.87
CA SER A 42 -4.28 7.29 -16.08
C SER A 42 -3.66 8.69 -16.20
N ASN A 43 -4.17 9.66 -15.43
CA ASN A 43 -3.62 11.03 -15.41
C ASN A 43 -2.50 11.20 -14.38
N LYS A 44 -2.27 10.18 -13.55
CA LYS A 44 -1.22 10.18 -12.53
C LYS A 44 -0.05 9.32 -12.96
N GLN A 45 1.08 9.56 -12.30
CA GLN A 45 2.25 8.71 -12.37
C GLN A 45 2.67 8.29 -10.96
N ASN A 46 3.62 7.37 -10.88
CA ASN A 46 4.23 7.00 -9.60
C ASN A 46 5.57 7.72 -9.41
N ALA A 47 5.96 7.89 -8.15
CA ALA A 47 7.29 8.33 -7.77
C ALA A 47 8.16 7.15 -7.35
N VAL A 48 9.41 7.13 -7.79
CA VAL A 48 10.45 6.19 -7.32
C VAL A 48 11.49 6.95 -6.53
N VAL A 49 11.77 6.47 -5.32
CA VAL A 49 12.75 7.04 -4.39
C VAL A 49 13.87 6.03 -4.19
N MET A 50 15.11 6.49 -4.31
CA MET A 50 16.28 5.63 -4.19
C MET A 50 17.47 6.36 -3.59
N GLY A 51 18.42 5.62 -3.03
CA GLY A 51 19.71 6.18 -2.61
C GLY A 51 20.60 6.53 -3.80
N ARG A 52 21.52 7.48 -3.61
CA ARG A 52 22.49 7.91 -4.63
C ARG A 52 23.35 6.77 -5.22
N LYS A 53 23.80 5.80 -4.40
CA LYS A 53 24.50 4.60 -4.91
C LYS A 53 23.62 3.73 -5.82
N THR A 54 22.33 3.61 -5.51
CA THR A 54 21.38 2.88 -6.36
C THR A 54 21.17 3.62 -7.68
N TRP A 55 21.02 4.94 -7.64
CA TRP A 55 20.99 5.74 -8.87
C TRP A 55 22.22 5.49 -9.74
N GLU A 56 23.42 5.50 -9.13
CA GLU A 56 24.70 5.22 -9.80
C GLU A 56 24.84 3.79 -10.35
N SER A 57 24.05 2.83 -9.86
CA SER A 57 24.06 1.45 -10.36
C SER A 57 23.21 1.24 -11.62
N ILE A 58 22.20 2.09 -11.85
CA ILE A 58 21.30 1.95 -13.00
C ILE A 58 22.08 2.25 -14.29
N PRO A 59 21.99 1.51 -15.39
CA PRO A 59 22.70 1.90 -16.62
C PRO A 59 22.33 3.32 -17.09
N GLN A 60 23.28 4.13 -17.55
CA GLN A 60 23.01 5.53 -17.94
C GLN A 60 21.88 5.66 -18.98
N LYS A 61 21.82 4.74 -19.96
CA LYS A 61 20.73 4.70 -20.96
C LYS A 61 19.32 4.49 -20.37
N ASN A 62 19.24 4.04 -19.12
CA ASN A 62 18.01 3.78 -18.39
C ASN A 62 17.76 4.80 -17.27
N ARG A 63 18.59 5.86 -17.17
CA ARG A 63 18.39 6.98 -16.24
C ARG A 63 17.86 8.20 -17.00
N PRO A 64 16.79 8.87 -16.52
CA PRO A 64 15.89 8.43 -15.45
C PRO A 64 15.03 7.23 -15.86
N LEU A 65 14.45 6.55 -14.88
CA LEU A 65 13.48 5.49 -15.13
C LEU A 65 12.21 6.09 -15.76
N SER A 66 11.93 5.74 -17.03
CA SER A 66 10.81 6.31 -17.79
C SER A 66 9.44 6.10 -17.13
N ASN A 67 8.54 7.06 -17.37
CA ASN A 67 7.13 7.12 -16.91
C ASN A 67 6.96 7.09 -15.39
N ARG A 68 7.96 7.57 -14.65
CA ARG A 68 7.99 7.69 -13.19
C ARG A 68 8.73 8.97 -12.82
N LEU A 69 8.30 9.61 -11.74
CA LEU A 69 9.07 10.68 -11.12
C LEU A 69 10.26 10.08 -10.37
N ASN A 70 11.49 10.42 -10.75
CA ASN A 70 12.70 9.88 -10.13
C ASN A 70 13.20 10.83 -9.04
N ILE A 71 13.31 10.33 -7.81
CA ILE A 71 13.81 11.07 -6.65
C ILE A 71 15.04 10.33 -6.10
N VAL A 72 16.16 11.05 -5.99
CA VAL A 72 17.43 10.53 -5.48
C VAL A 72 17.76 11.17 -4.15
N LEU A 73 18.00 10.33 -3.15
CA LEU A 73 18.44 10.77 -1.83
C LEU A 73 19.96 10.96 -1.82
N SER A 74 20.39 12.22 -1.70
CA SER A 74 21.80 12.63 -1.76
C SER A 74 22.06 13.86 -0.89
N SER A 75 23.18 13.88 -0.18
CA SER A 75 23.61 15.00 0.68
C SER A 75 24.50 16.03 -0.03
N ALA A 76 25.17 15.65 -1.12
CA ALA A 76 26.33 16.38 -1.64
C ALA A 76 26.08 17.15 -2.95
N GLN A 77 25.21 16.67 -3.83
CA GLN A 77 25.05 17.25 -5.17
C GLN A 77 23.66 17.01 -5.75
N GLN A 78 23.18 17.99 -6.52
CA GLN A 78 22.04 17.84 -7.41
C GLN A 78 22.35 16.81 -8.49
N ILE A 79 21.43 15.87 -8.68
CA ILE A 79 21.52 14.83 -9.69
C ILE A 79 20.78 15.31 -10.95
N GLU A 80 21.46 15.25 -12.09
CA GLU A 80 20.86 15.61 -13.36
C GLU A 80 19.72 14.65 -13.73
N ASN A 81 18.64 15.19 -14.30
CA ASN A 81 17.47 14.43 -14.77
C ASN A 81 16.71 13.66 -13.67
N ALA A 82 16.91 14.02 -12.40
CA ALA A 82 16.14 13.53 -11.26
C ALA A 82 15.96 14.61 -10.20
N LEU A 83 14.91 14.51 -9.39
CA LEU A 83 14.77 15.36 -8.21
C LEU A 83 15.73 14.89 -7.13
N THR A 84 16.40 15.82 -6.46
CA THR A 84 17.33 15.49 -5.37
C THR A 84 16.73 15.92 -4.04
N CYS A 85 16.71 15.00 -3.09
CA CYS A 85 16.25 15.24 -1.72
C CYS A 85 17.34 14.81 -0.73
N LYS A 86 17.42 15.48 0.43
CA LYS A 86 18.48 15.19 1.42
C LYS A 86 18.15 13.99 2.31
N SER A 87 16.87 13.69 2.48
CA SER A 87 16.34 12.60 3.30
C SER A 87 15.05 12.04 2.73
N LEU A 88 14.63 10.85 3.20
CA LEU A 88 13.33 10.30 2.82
C LEU A 88 12.20 11.25 3.23
N GLU A 89 12.26 11.81 4.44
CA GLU A 89 11.28 12.76 4.95
C GLU A 89 11.13 13.97 4.01
N SER A 90 12.23 14.58 3.57
CA SER A 90 12.17 15.71 2.64
C SER A 90 11.54 15.33 1.28
N ALA A 91 11.75 14.10 0.81
CA ALA A 91 11.10 13.61 -0.40
C ALA A 91 9.59 13.41 -0.19
N LEU A 92 9.18 12.86 0.96
CA LEU A 92 7.76 12.69 1.28
C LEU A 92 7.04 14.02 1.45
N GLN A 93 7.69 15.04 2.00
CA GLN A 93 7.16 16.40 2.11
C GLN A 93 7.02 17.06 0.73
N LEU A 94 8.02 16.93 -0.13
CA LEU A 94 7.97 17.42 -1.51
C LEU A 94 6.81 16.81 -2.29
N LEU A 95 6.55 15.52 -2.09
CA LEU A 95 5.45 14.82 -2.75
C LEU A 95 4.06 15.23 -2.23
N GLN A 96 3.99 15.92 -1.09
CA GLN A 96 2.75 16.39 -0.49
C GLN A 96 2.37 17.83 -0.88
N ILE A 97 3.15 18.50 -1.73
CA ILE A 97 2.85 19.85 -2.23
C ILE A 97 2.54 19.85 -3.73
N PRO A 98 1.73 20.79 -4.23
CA PRO A 98 1.50 20.95 -5.67
C PRO A 98 2.82 21.22 -6.44
N PRO A 99 2.97 20.70 -7.67
CA PRO A 99 1.97 19.92 -8.41
C PRO A 99 1.99 18.41 -8.08
N TYR A 100 2.95 17.93 -7.28
CA TYR A 100 3.15 16.50 -7.04
C TYR A 100 2.01 15.84 -6.29
N LEU A 101 1.37 16.57 -5.37
CA LEU A 101 0.22 16.10 -4.60
C LEU A 101 -0.89 15.52 -5.50
N ASP A 102 -1.15 16.16 -6.65
CA ASP A 102 -2.22 15.78 -7.57
C ASP A 102 -1.73 14.80 -8.66
N GLN A 103 -0.44 14.82 -8.98
CA GLN A 103 0.14 14.01 -10.06
C GLN A 103 0.67 12.64 -9.61
N ILE A 104 0.97 12.47 -8.32
CA ILE A 104 1.60 11.24 -7.81
C ILE A 104 0.58 10.36 -7.08
N GLU A 105 0.43 9.12 -7.56
CA GLU A 105 -0.49 8.16 -6.95
C GLU A 105 0.19 7.33 -5.86
N ASN A 106 1.32 6.69 -6.19
CA ASN A 106 2.07 5.84 -5.26
C ASN A 106 3.55 6.22 -5.19
N ILE A 107 4.14 6.01 -4.01
CA ILE A 107 5.56 6.19 -3.75
C ILE A 107 6.22 4.81 -3.64
N TRP A 108 7.30 4.61 -4.39
CA TRP A 108 8.04 3.36 -4.43
C TRP A 108 9.48 3.56 -3.97
N ILE A 109 9.88 2.88 -2.90
CA ILE A 109 11.29 2.76 -2.50
C ILE A 109 11.90 1.60 -3.27
N ILE A 110 12.89 1.92 -4.11
CA ILE A 110 13.41 0.95 -5.09
C ILE A 110 14.84 0.51 -4.83
N GLY A 111 15.54 1.08 -3.84
CA GLY A 111 16.89 0.62 -3.54
C GLY A 111 17.70 1.48 -2.60
N GLY A 112 18.66 0.79 -1.97
CA GLY A 112 19.56 1.30 -0.95
C GLY A 112 19.21 0.72 0.41
N ALA A 113 20.10 -0.09 1.00
CA ALA A 113 19.84 -0.74 2.29
C ALA A 113 19.48 0.26 3.41
N SER A 114 20.09 1.45 3.41
CA SER A 114 19.74 2.51 4.35
C SER A 114 18.33 3.06 4.12
N VAL A 115 17.97 3.29 2.85
CA VAL A 115 16.65 3.83 2.47
C VAL A 115 15.55 2.82 2.77
N TYR A 116 15.79 1.53 2.51
CA TYR A 116 14.86 0.48 2.90
C TYR A 116 14.63 0.46 4.42
N ARG A 117 15.70 0.55 5.22
CA ARG A 117 15.58 0.56 6.69
C ARG A 117 14.72 1.72 7.18
N GLU A 118 15.05 2.93 6.72
CA GLU A 118 14.30 4.15 7.08
C GLU A 118 12.83 4.06 6.64
N ALA A 119 12.58 3.57 5.43
CA ALA A 119 11.23 3.39 4.90
C ALA A 119 10.40 2.34 5.64
N MET A 120 10.99 1.24 6.10
CA MET A 120 10.29 0.20 6.86
C MET A 120 9.91 0.66 8.28
N GLU A 121 10.63 1.63 8.84
CA GLU A 121 10.33 2.21 10.14
C GLU A 121 9.32 3.36 10.06
N HIS A 122 9.10 3.90 8.86
CA HIS A 122 8.19 5.01 8.64
C HIS A 122 6.70 4.60 8.79
N SER A 123 5.90 5.46 9.41
CA SER A 123 4.47 5.21 9.68
C SER A 123 3.63 4.98 8.41
N SER A 124 3.97 5.69 7.33
CA SER A 124 3.34 5.52 6.00
C SER A 124 3.75 4.25 5.23
N CYS A 125 4.61 3.38 5.78
CA CYS A 125 4.98 2.11 5.17
C CYS A 125 3.74 1.23 5.01
N HIS A 126 3.41 0.91 3.75
CA HIS A 126 2.18 0.18 3.40
C HIS A 126 2.47 -1.28 3.01
N ARG A 127 3.40 -1.47 2.08
CA ARG A 127 3.71 -2.78 1.47
C ARG A 127 5.20 -2.95 1.21
N ILE A 128 5.65 -4.20 1.28
CA ILE A 128 6.99 -4.62 0.88
C ILE A 128 6.83 -5.77 -0.11
N TYR A 129 7.21 -5.54 -1.36
CA TYR A 129 7.31 -6.54 -2.42
C TYR A 129 8.73 -7.11 -2.43
N VAL A 130 8.85 -8.42 -2.24
CA VAL A 130 10.12 -9.13 -2.10
C VAL A 130 10.19 -10.25 -3.13
N THR A 131 11.05 -10.12 -4.12
CA THR A 131 11.46 -11.25 -4.96
C THR A 131 12.55 -12.03 -4.22
N HIS A 132 12.27 -13.27 -3.85
CA HIS A 132 13.23 -14.14 -3.17
C HIS A 132 13.83 -15.11 -4.18
N ILE A 133 15.12 -14.94 -4.45
CA ILE A 133 15.88 -15.72 -5.41
C ILE A 133 16.48 -16.92 -4.68
N LEU A 134 16.14 -18.12 -5.13
CA LEU A 134 16.52 -19.39 -4.50
C LEU A 134 17.93 -19.82 -4.92
N LYS A 135 18.87 -18.86 -4.83
CA LYS A 135 20.29 -19.03 -5.14
C LYS A 135 21.11 -18.04 -4.32
N ASP A 136 22.26 -18.51 -3.86
CA ASP A 136 23.25 -17.67 -3.20
C ASP A 136 24.13 -16.94 -4.22
N PHE A 137 24.47 -15.69 -3.89
CA PHE A 137 25.39 -14.85 -4.63
C PHE A 137 26.33 -14.17 -3.65
N GLU A 138 27.54 -13.86 -4.09
CA GLU A 138 28.43 -12.97 -3.35
C GLU A 138 27.79 -11.58 -3.27
N CYS A 139 27.68 -11.02 -2.07
CA CYS A 139 26.97 -9.78 -1.80
C CYS A 139 27.71 -8.97 -0.72
N ASP A 140 27.74 -7.65 -0.88
CA ASP A 140 28.29 -6.69 0.09
C ASP A 140 27.21 -5.79 0.71
N VAL A 141 26.03 -5.78 0.11
CA VAL A 141 24.85 -5.07 0.60
C VAL A 141 23.72 -6.06 0.83
N PHE A 142 23.09 -5.97 2.00
CA PHE A 142 22.03 -6.88 2.44
C PHE A 142 20.74 -6.12 2.75
N MET A 143 19.60 -6.79 2.55
CA MET A 143 18.29 -6.28 2.94
C MET A 143 18.17 -6.24 4.47
N PRO A 144 17.69 -5.15 5.09
CA PRO A 144 17.41 -5.14 6.53
C PRO A 144 16.29 -6.13 6.87
N SER A 145 16.31 -6.69 8.08
CA SER A 145 15.34 -7.70 8.51
C SER A 145 13.92 -7.13 8.56
N ILE A 146 12.99 -7.84 7.94
CA ILE A 146 11.55 -7.52 7.99
C ILE A 146 10.99 -8.06 9.31
N ASP A 147 10.54 -7.15 10.17
CA ASP A 147 10.00 -7.51 11.49
C ASP A 147 8.63 -8.19 11.37
N PRO A 148 8.49 -9.48 11.74
CA PRO A 148 7.22 -10.20 11.67
C PRO A 148 6.16 -9.66 12.65
N ALA A 149 6.55 -8.88 13.65
CA ALA A 149 5.59 -8.19 14.52
C ALA A 149 4.93 -7.00 13.81
N LYS A 150 5.62 -6.38 12.85
CA LYS A 150 5.15 -5.22 12.06
C LYS A 150 4.53 -5.60 10.73
N PHE A 151 4.91 -6.72 10.13
CA PHE A 151 4.47 -7.11 8.79
C PHE A 151 3.83 -8.50 8.75
N CYS A 152 2.79 -8.67 7.93
CA CYS A 152 2.16 -9.96 7.67
C CYS A 152 2.20 -10.29 6.16
N LEU A 153 2.43 -11.56 5.83
CA LEU A 153 2.44 -12.05 4.45
C LEU A 153 1.00 -12.12 3.91
N VAL A 154 0.80 -11.72 2.67
CA VAL A 154 -0.52 -11.66 2.01
C VAL A 154 -0.43 -12.13 0.55
N ARG A 155 -1.59 -12.31 -0.10
CA ARG A 155 -1.71 -12.61 -1.55
C ARG A 155 -2.29 -11.41 -2.31
N ASP A 156 -1.74 -11.10 -3.48
CA ASP A 156 -2.11 -9.95 -4.32
C ASP A 156 -2.13 -10.45 -5.75
N CYS A 157 -3.27 -10.27 -6.42
CA CYS A 157 -3.52 -10.75 -7.76
C CYS A 157 -2.59 -10.12 -8.82
N LYS A 158 -1.91 -9.02 -8.49
CA LYS A 158 -0.94 -8.36 -9.39
C LYS A 158 0.43 -9.03 -9.38
N VAL A 159 0.70 -9.87 -8.38
CA VAL A 159 1.96 -10.59 -8.18
C VAL A 159 1.80 -12.03 -8.67
N PRO A 160 2.73 -12.56 -9.49
CA PRO A 160 2.71 -13.96 -9.89
C PRO A 160 2.78 -14.89 -8.68
N GLU A 161 1.94 -15.93 -8.66
CA GLU A 161 2.01 -16.98 -7.64
C GLU A 161 2.92 -18.13 -8.11
N GLY A 162 3.68 -18.68 -7.17
CA GLY A 162 4.52 -19.85 -7.39
C GLY A 162 5.99 -19.55 -7.58
N THR A 163 6.74 -20.60 -7.92
CA THR A 163 8.16 -20.51 -8.24
C THR A 163 8.31 -20.35 -9.75
N GLU A 164 9.03 -19.31 -10.16
CA GLU A 164 9.44 -19.11 -11.54
C GLU A 164 10.89 -19.54 -11.72
N GLU A 165 11.22 -19.98 -12.93
CA GLU A 165 12.60 -20.29 -13.32
C GLU A 165 13.01 -19.44 -14.51
N GLU A 166 14.23 -18.91 -14.48
CA GLU A 166 14.87 -18.21 -15.59
C GLU A 166 16.39 -18.48 -15.55
N ASN A 167 16.97 -18.90 -16.68
CA ASN A 167 18.41 -19.17 -16.81
C ASN A 167 18.98 -20.12 -15.72
N GLY A 168 18.22 -21.17 -15.35
CA GLY A 168 18.60 -22.12 -14.29
C GLY A 168 18.60 -21.52 -12.89
N THR A 169 17.98 -20.36 -12.70
CA THR A 169 17.79 -19.72 -11.38
C THR A 169 16.30 -19.69 -11.07
N SER A 170 15.91 -20.33 -9.96
CA SER A 170 14.54 -20.29 -9.44
C SER A 170 14.35 -19.08 -8.53
N PHE A 171 13.20 -18.43 -8.60
CA PHE A 171 12.82 -17.35 -7.69
C PHE A 171 11.31 -17.37 -7.44
N ASN A 172 10.88 -16.86 -6.29
CA ASN A 172 9.47 -16.64 -6.02
C ASN A 172 9.23 -15.23 -5.52
N VAL A 173 8.10 -14.65 -5.91
CA VAL A 173 7.73 -13.32 -5.47
C VAL A 173 6.77 -13.44 -4.29
N LYS A 174 7.13 -12.79 -3.20
CA LYS A 174 6.33 -12.67 -2.00
C LYS A 174 6.09 -11.19 -1.74
N PHE A 175 5.03 -10.86 -1.04
CA PHE A 175 4.88 -9.49 -0.56
C PHE A 175 4.14 -9.49 0.77
N SER A 176 4.45 -8.48 1.57
CA SER A 176 3.94 -8.30 2.92
C SER A 176 3.31 -6.92 3.07
N ILE A 177 2.32 -6.81 3.94
CA ILE A 177 1.69 -5.53 4.32
C ILE A 177 1.91 -5.25 5.81
N THR A 178 1.84 -3.99 6.20
CA THR A 178 1.94 -3.60 7.62
C THR A 178 0.75 -4.15 8.43
N ARG A 179 1.02 -4.64 9.64
CA ARG A 179 0.07 -5.38 10.48
C ARG A 179 -1.15 -4.56 10.90
N SER A 180 -1.01 -3.25 11.06
CA SER A 180 -2.14 -2.33 11.32
C SER A 180 -3.22 -2.46 10.23
N ILE A 181 -2.81 -2.61 8.97
CA ILE A 181 -3.72 -2.83 7.84
C ILE A 181 -4.23 -4.26 7.80
N CYS A 182 -3.40 -5.26 8.15
CA CYS A 182 -3.85 -6.65 8.29
C CYS A 182 -5.01 -6.75 9.28
N ASN A 183 -4.90 -6.07 10.43
CA ASN A 183 -5.94 -6.07 11.45
C ASN A 183 -7.24 -5.47 10.92
N ILE A 184 -7.20 -4.31 10.26
CA ILE A 184 -8.41 -3.70 9.65
C ILE A 184 -9.06 -4.64 8.64
N ASN A 185 -8.28 -5.24 7.73
CA ASN A 185 -8.81 -6.19 6.76
C ASN A 185 -9.39 -7.43 7.43
N SER A 186 -8.72 -7.99 8.44
CA SER A 186 -9.20 -9.15 9.17
C SER A 186 -10.49 -8.87 9.95
N LEU A 187 -10.60 -7.68 10.56
CA LEU A 187 -11.78 -7.22 11.28
C LEU A 187 -12.95 -7.01 10.32
N LEU A 188 -12.69 -6.44 9.13
CA LEU A 188 -13.70 -6.28 8.09
C LEU A 188 -14.20 -7.63 7.58
N VAL A 189 -13.28 -8.57 7.29
CA VAL A 189 -13.63 -9.91 6.83
C VAL A 189 -14.40 -10.68 7.91
N SER A 190 -13.98 -10.60 9.19
CA SER A 190 -14.71 -11.25 10.28
C SER A 190 -16.09 -10.63 10.48
N SER A 191 -16.21 -9.31 10.41
CA SER A 191 -17.51 -8.62 10.51
C SER A 191 -18.45 -9.02 9.37
N ILE A 192 -17.93 -9.11 8.14
CA ILE A 192 -18.71 -9.57 6.98
C ILE A 192 -19.15 -11.03 7.17
N ASN A 193 -18.26 -11.91 7.62
CA ASN A 193 -18.61 -13.31 7.86
C ASN A 193 -19.65 -13.47 8.98
N GLU A 194 -19.52 -12.71 10.08
CA GLU A 194 -20.52 -12.70 11.16
C GLU A 194 -21.89 -12.20 10.68
N ILE A 195 -21.94 -11.18 9.79
CA ILE A 195 -23.19 -10.72 9.19
C ILE A 195 -23.82 -11.79 8.29
N VAL A 196 -22.98 -12.49 7.51
CA VAL A 196 -23.43 -13.60 6.65
C VAL A 196 -23.96 -14.76 7.48
N GLU A 197 -23.32 -15.08 8.60
CA GLU A 197 -23.70 -16.19 9.49
C GLU A 197 -24.87 -15.86 10.42
N SER A 198 -25.04 -14.60 10.82
CA SER A 198 -26.11 -14.16 11.74
C SER A 198 -27.42 -13.79 11.04
N ALA A 199 -27.49 -13.82 9.71
CA ALA A 199 -28.70 -13.55 8.96
C ALA A 199 -29.81 -14.58 9.31
N PRO A 200 -30.92 -14.19 9.96
CA PRO A 200 -31.91 -15.14 10.42
C PRO A 200 -32.72 -15.67 9.23
N GLY A 201 -32.75 -17.00 9.07
CA GLY A 201 -33.76 -17.69 8.28
C GLY A 201 -35.14 -17.47 8.90
N ARG A 202 -35.84 -16.40 8.49
CA ARG A 202 -37.18 -16.10 9.00
C ARG A 202 -38.18 -17.14 8.50
N GLY A 203 -38.46 -18.13 9.36
CA GLY A 203 -39.64 -18.97 9.27
C GLY A 203 -40.89 -18.13 9.54
N GLY A 204 -41.63 -17.83 8.48
CA GLY A 204 -42.95 -17.21 8.58
C GLY A 204 -44.02 -18.27 8.79
N GLY A 205 -44.46 -18.44 10.04
CA GLY A 205 -45.73 -19.10 10.37
C GLY A 205 -46.90 -18.18 10.01
N GLY A 206 -47.87 -18.72 9.27
CA GLY A 206 -49.10 -18.04 8.90
C GLY A 206 -49.99 -18.97 8.09
N GLY A 207 -50.83 -19.75 8.76
CA GLY A 207 -51.80 -20.62 8.11
C GLY A 207 -53.05 -19.87 7.66
N ARG A 208 -53.61 -20.25 6.49
CA ARG A 208 -55.03 -20.58 6.24
C ARG A 208 -55.31 -20.70 4.74
N GLY A 209 -56.06 -21.76 4.39
CA GLY A 209 -56.74 -22.01 3.10
C GLY A 209 -55.81 -22.59 2.02
N GLY A 210 -56.09 -23.68 1.31
CA GLY A 210 -57.29 -24.50 1.12
C GLY A 210 -57.18 -25.12 -0.28
N GLY A 211 -57.44 -26.42 -0.43
CA GLY A 211 -57.65 -27.07 -1.74
C GLY A 211 -56.63 -28.14 -2.16
N SER A 212 -57.06 -29.41 -2.06
CA SER A 212 -56.98 -30.53 -3.03
C SER A 212 -55.95 -30.47 -4.18
N SER A 213 -55.38 -31.54 -4.72
CA SER A 213 -55.39 -33.00 -4.51
C SER A 213 -54.68 -33.62 -5.74
N GLY A 214 -54.04 -34.79 -5.60
CA GLY A 214 -53.66 -35.70 -6.72
C GLY A 214 -52.16 -35.99 -6.80
N LYS A 215 -51.67 -37.11 -6.25
CA LYS A 215 -51.40 -38.42 -6.92
C LYS A 215 -50.32 -38.29 -8.04
N SER A 216 -49.25 -39.09 -8.09
CA SER A 216 -49.19 -40.55 -7.96
C SER A 216 -47.76 -41.09 -7.71
N ASN A 217 -47.71 -42.24 -7.02
CA ASN A 217 -46.56 -43.14 -6.81
C ASN A 217 -46.08 -43.83 -8.09
N SER A 218 -44.82 -44.30 -8.10
CA SER A 218 -44.51 -45.72 -8.35
C SER A 218 -43.08 -46.09 -7.90
N SER A 219 -42.91 -47.36 -7.57
CA SER A 219 -41.89 -47.97 -6.71
C SER A 219 -41.10 -49.08 -7.43
N THR A 220 -40.18 -49.72 -6.69
CA THR A 220 -39.53 -51.06 -6.84
C THR A 220 -38.13 -51.09 -7.50
N GLY A 221 -37.12 -51.87 -7.06
CA GLY A 221 -36.94 -52.82 -5.95
C GLY A 221 -35.96 -53.98 -6.29
N GLY A 222 -35.00 -54.30 -5.40
CA GLY A 222 -34.26 -55.60 -5.30
C GLY A 222 -32.93 -55.73 -6.09
N LYS A 223 -31.89 -56.52 -5.73
CA LYS A 223 -31.62 -57.58 -4.73
C LYS A 223 -30.09 -57.76 -4.53
N ARG A 224 -29.67 -58.46 -3.46
CA ARG A 224 -28.29 -58.87 -3.08
C ARG A 224 -28.10 -60.40 -3.21
N SER A 225 -26.87 -60.87 -3.46
CA SER A 225 -26.26 -62.10 -2.90
C SER A 225 -24.73 -62.10 -3.14
N GLY A 226 -23.93 -62.76 -2.31
CA GLY A 226 -22.46 -62.71 -2.32
C GLY A 226 -21.76 -64.05 -2.01
N TYR A 227 -20.42 -64.06 -1.95
CA TYR A 227 -19.57 -65.14 -1.38
C TYR A 227 -18.19 -64.57 -0.96
N TYR A 228 -17.58 -65.16 0.07
CA TYR A 228 -16.28 -64.82 0.70
C TYR A 228 -15.20 -65.87 0.38
N LEU A 229 -13.94 -65.44 0.24
CA LEU A 229 -12.71 -66.24 0.49
C LEU A 229 -11.56 -65.31 0.96
N HIS A 230 -10.74 -65.83 1.88
CA HIS A 230 -9.64 -65.15 2.63
C HIS A 230 -8.31 -65.05 1.85
N GLY A 231 -7.56 -63.97 2.06
CA GLY A 231 -6.15 -63.80 1.67
C GLY A 231 -5.72 -62.33 1.78
N GLY A 232 -4.73 -62.01 2.61
CA GLY A 232 -4.47 -60.66 3.12
C GLY A 232 -3.85 -59.64 2.15
N LEU A 233 -4.20 -58.36 2.39
CA LEU A 233 -3.38 -57.15 2.28
C LEU A 233 -4.28 -55.98 2.73
N TYR A 234 -3.92 -55.25 3.79
CA TYR A 234 -4.73 -54.09 4.24
C TYR A 234 -4.38 -52.85 3.41
N THR A 235 -4.99 -52.75 2.22
CA THR A 235 -5.21 -51.48 1.52
C THR A 235 -6.54 -50.90 2.00
N VAL A 236 -6.50 -49.87 2.85
CA VAL A 236 -7.72 -49.15 3.27
C VAL A 236 -8.08 -48.13 2.19
N SER A 237 -8.79 -48.60 1.16
CA SER A 237 -9.60 -47.77 0.29
C SER A 237 -10.91 -47.45 1.04
N ARG A 238 -11.03 -46.24 1.60
CA ARG A 238 -12.26 -45.79 2.28
C ARG A 238 -13.29 -45.36 1.25
N THR A 239 -14.14 -46.31 0.83
CA THR A 239 -15.45 -45.99 0.27
C THR A 239 -16.32 -45.44 1.40
N VAL A 240 -16.61 -44.14 1.31
CA VAL A 240 -17.52 -43.43 2.21
C VAL A 240 -18.91 -44.04 2.06
N LYS A 241 -19.47 -44.55 3.15
CA LYS A 241 -20.92 -44.82 3.23
C LYS A 241 -21.61 -43.47 3.18
N GLU A 242 -22.21 -43.14 2.04
CA GLU A 242 -23.16 -42.04 1.93
C GLU A 242 -24.36 -42.35 2.82
N THR A 243 -24.40 -41.72 4.01
CA THR A 243 -25.66 -41.43 4.67
C THR A 243 -26.38 -40.39 3.82
N PRO A 244 -27.69 -40.52 3.53
CA PRO A 244 -28.40 -39.51 2.75
C PRO A 244 -28.41 -38.21 3.56
N VAL A 245 -27.56 -37.27 3.16
CA VAL A 245 -27.63 -35.89 3.61
C VAL A 245 -28.95 -35.35 3.08
N LYS A 246 -29.86 -34.99 3.98
CA LYS A 246 -31.05 -34.21 3.62
C LYS A 246 -30.56 -32.92 2.98
N THR A 247 -30.67 -32.81 1.66
CA THR A 247 -30.42 -31.56 0.95
C THR A 247 -31.52 -30.57 1.35
N PRO A 248 -31.18 -29.39 1.91
CA PRO A 248 -32.18 -28.36 2.12
C PRO A 248 -32.61 -27.84 0.74
N VAL A 249 -33.89 -27.96 0.44
CA VAL A 249 -34.50 -27.34 -0.73
C VAL A 249 -34.44 -25.83 -0.53
N TYR A 250 -33.51 -25.16 -1.21
CA TYR A 250 -33.46 -23.70 -1.29
C TYR A 250 -34.67 -23.21 -2.09
N ARG A 251 -35.70 -22.72 -1.39
CA ARG A 251 -36.72 -21.88 -2.03
C ARG A 251 -36.14 -20.47 -2.19
N GLY A 252 -36.11 -19.99 -3.44
CA GLY A 252 -35.44 -18.75 -3.84
C GLY A 252 -35.87 -17.53 -3.03
N ILE A 253 -34.89 -16.67 -2.74
CA ILE A 253 -35.07 -15.36 -2.13
C ILE A 253 -35.84 -14.49 -3.14
N GLY A 254 -37.04 -14.03 -2.79
CA GLY A 254 -37.80 -13.12 -3.65
C GLY A 254 -37.05 -11.79 -3.90
N ALA A 255 -37.33 -11.13 -5.02
CA ALA A 255 -36.61 -9.91 -5.45
C ALA A 255 -36.50 -8.83 -4.35
N TRP A 256 -37.53 -8.69 -3.51
CA TRP A 256 -37.55 -7.76 -2.37
C TRP A 256 -36.56 -8.11 -1.26
N GLY A 257 -36.27 -9.40 -1.04
CA GLY A 257 -35.25 -9.85 -0.08
C GLY A 257 -33.83 -9.55 -0.55
N ILE A 258 -33.58 -9.68 -1.86
CA ILE A 258 -32.29 -9.31 -2.46
C ILE A 258 -32.08 -7.80 -2.34
N ILE A 259 -33.11 -6.99 -2.63
CA ILE A 259 -33.06 -5.53 -2.47
C ILE A 259 -32.76 -5.13 -1.02
N GLY A 260 -33.39 -5.77 -0.04
CA GLY A 260 -33.12 -5.51 1.38
C GLY A 260 -31.68 -5.81 1.80
N ILE A 261 -31.12 -6.93 1.33
CA ILE A 261 -29.72 -7.29 1.60
C ILE A 261 -28.76 -6.30 0.94
N VAL A 262 -29.02 -5.91 -0.32
CA VAL A 262 -28.20 -4.92 -1.04
C VAL A 262 -28.23 -3.58 -0.31
N LEU A 263 -29.39 -3.11 0.16
CA LEU A 263 -29.49 -1.87 0.92
C LEU A 263 -28.80 -1.94 2.28
N ALA A 264 -28.85 -3.09 2.97
CA ALA A 264 -28.14 -3.28 4.24
C ALA A 264 -26.62 -3.29 4.05
N VAL A 265 -26.12 -3.97 3.01
CA VAL A 265 -24.70 -3.99 2.64
C VAL A 265 -24.24 -2.59 2.23
N LEU A 266 -25.03 -1.87 1.45
CA LEU A 266 -24.73 -0.48 1.09
C LEU A 266 -24.68 0.43 2.33
N GLY A 267 -25.61 0.26 3.27
CA GLY A 267 -25.61 1.01 4.53
C GLY A 267 -24.37 0.74 5.39
N LEU A 268 -23.95 -0.53 5.50
CA LEU A 268 -22.73 -0.92 6.20
C LEU A 268 -21.48 -0.39 5.49
N CYS A 269 -21.43 -0.46 4.16
CA CYS A 269 -20.33 0.11 3.37
C CYS A 269 -20.22 1.62 3.57
N VAL A 270 -21.34 2.35 3.58
CA VAL A 270 -21.37 3.80 3.85
C VAL A 270 -20.94 4.10 5.29
N GLY A 271 -21.39 3.31 6.27
CA GLY A 271 -20.99 3.47 7.67
C GLY A 271 -19.49 3.22 7.89
N ILE A 272 -18.94 2.17 7.29
CA ILE A 272 -17.50 1.85 7.33
C ILE A 272 -16.71 2.95 6.63
N TYR A 273 -17.16 3.41 5.45
CA TYR A 273 -16.51 4.50 4.74
C TYR A 273 -16.49 5.79 5.59
N TYR A 274 -17.60 6.12 6.25
CA TYR A 274 -17.69 7.29 7.13
C TYR A 274 -16.81 7.15 8.38
N ALA A 275 -16.75 5.96 8.97
CA ALA A 275 -15.87 5.68 10.11
C ALA A 275 -14.38 5.79 9.73
N LEU A 276 -13.98 5.26 8.56
CA LEU A 276 -12.63 5.40 8.03
C LEU A 276 -12.29 6.85 7.69
N TYR A 277 -13.25 7.60 7.13
CA TYR A 277 -13.11 9.03 6.86
C TYR A 277 -12.94 9.85 8.14
N LEU A 278 -13.73 9.56 9.19
CA LEU A 278 -13.57 10.20 10.51
C LEU A 278 -12.25 9.80 11.18
N CYS A 279 -11.79 8.57 11.01
CA CYS A 279 -10.51 8.11 11.55
C CYS A 279 -9.33 8.81 10.84
N ASP A 280 -9.41 9.02 9.52
CA ASP A 280 -8.42 9.81 8.77
C ASP A 280 -8.42 11.28 9.19
N LEU A 281 -9.61 11.88 9.39
CA LEU A 281 -9.74 13.24 9.92
C LEU A 281 -9.16 13.37 11.34
N TYR A 282 -9.40 12.39 12.21
CA TYR A 282 -8.87 12.38 13.57
C TYR A 282 -7.33 12.29 13.59
N GLN A 283 -6.75 11.44 12.75
CA GLN A 283 -5.30 11.36 12.59
C GLN A 283 -4.70 12.66 12.02
N ARG A 284 -5.44 13.40 11.17
CA ARG A 284 -5.02 14.73 10.69
C ARG A 284 -5.06 15.78 11.81
N THR A 285 -6.03 15.73 12.72
CA THR A 285 -6.11 16.69 13.85
C THR A 285 -5.04 16.44 14.91
N ASP A 286 -4.66 15.19 15.17
CA ASP A 286 -3.55 14.86 16.08
C ASP A 286 -2.19 15.28 15.51
N ASN A 287 -2.01 15.12 14.19
CA ASN A 287 -0.83 15.64 13.48
C ASN A 287 -0.77 17.19 13.46
N TYR A 288 -1.91 17.88 13.47
CA TYR A 288 -1.94 19.34 13.59
C TYR A 288 -1.62 19.82 15.01
N SER A 289 -2.15 19.14 16.04
CA SER A 289 -1.90 19.48 17.45
C SER A 289 -0.45 19.20 17.89
N SER A 290 0.16 18.12 17.39
CA SER A 290 1.58 17.81 17.62
C SER A 290 2.52 18.79 16.90
N ASN A 291 2.17 19.23 15.68
CA ASN A 291 2.94 20.27 14.97
C ASN A 291 2.78 21.67 15.59
N LEU A 292 1.62 22.00 16.17
CA LEU A 292 1.41 23.26 16.89
C LEU A 292 2.15 23.27 18.24
N ALA A 293 2.23 22.13 18.93
CA ALA A 293 3.04 21.96 20.13
C ALA A 293 4.55 22.01 19.85
N ALA A 294 5.00 21.65 18.64
CA ALA A 294 6.40 21.75 18.23
C ALA A 294 6.81 23.18 17.79
N GLN A 295 5.87 24.12 17.65
CA GLN A 295 6.12 25.50 17.21
C GLN A 295 6.09 26.57 18.32
N THR A 296 5.99 26.18 19.60
CA THR A 296 6.06 27.12 20.73
C THR A 296 7.30 26.93 21.59
N PRO A 297 8.47 27.52 21.23
CA PRO A 297 9.53 27.75 22.18
C PRO A 297 9.34 29.10 22.90
N HIS A 298 9.21 29.03 24.22
CA HIS A 298 9.59 30.06 25.21
C HIS A 298 9.19 31.51 24.96
N LEU A 299 8.01 31.87 25.46
CA LEU A 299 7.73 33.22 25.96
C LEU A 299 7.43 33.10 27.44
N MET A 300 8.46 33.11 28.28
CA MET A 300 8.42 33.64 29.65
C MET A 300 9.86 33.81 30.17
N THR A 301 10.04 34.95 30.84
CA THR A 301 11.17 35.41 31.67
C THR A 301 12.38 36.04 30.97
N GLU A 302 12.25 37.33 30.60
CA GLU A 302 13.35 38.28 30.85
C GLU A 302 12.85 39.43 31.73
N LYS A 303 13.65 39.72 32.75
CA LYS A 303 13.42 40.68 33.84
C LYS A 303 14.20 41.96 33.48
N PRO A 304 13.64 43.18 33.63
CA PRO A 304 14.35 44.37 33.20
C PRO A 304 15.41 44.79 34.24
N ARG A 305 16.57 45.26 33.76
CA ARG A 305 17.58 46.01 34.53
C ARG A 305 18.18 47.12 33.67
N PRO A 306 18.77 48.16 34.28
CA PRO A 306 18.40 49.54 33.99
C PRO A 306 19.42 50.24 33.08
N GLU A 307 19.00 51.40 32.59
CA GLU A 307 19.75 52.35 31.77
C GLU A 307 21.11 52.74 32.38
N GLU A 308 22.13 52.83 31.52
CA GLU A 308 23.36 53.57 31.79
C GLU A 308 23.67 54.50 30.61
N ASN A 309 23.80 55.78 30.93
CA ASN A 309 24.22 56.87 30.05
C ASN A 309 25.70 56.75 29.69
N GLY A 310 26.08 57.13 28.46
CA GLY A 310 27.48 57.28 28.08
C GLY A 310 27.70 57.97 26.73
N ASN A 311 28.16 59.23 26.79
CA ASN A 311 28.58 60.13 25.72
C ASN A 311 29.54 59.54 24.66
N GLY A 312 29.50 60.08 23.43
CA GLY A 312 30.65 60.00 22.50
C GLY A 312 30.44 60.41 21.03
N ASN A 313 30.38 61.71 20.75
CA ASN A 313 30.84 62.49 19.57
C ASN A 313 30.93 61.92 18.11
N ILE A 314 30.17 62.60 17.20
CA ILE A 314 30.55 63.29 15.92
C ILE A 314 30.87 62.43 14.64
N PRO A 315 30.62 62.86 13.36
CA PRO A 315 29.87 64.01 12.78
C PRO A 315 28.79 63.67 11.70
N MET A 316 28.02 64.71 11.33
CA MET A 316 27.24 64.86 10.10
C MET A 316 28.07 64.87 8.81
N THR A 317 27.48 64.40 7.70
CA THR A 317 27.38 65.15 6.43
C THR A 317 26.25 64.62 5.50
N ASP A 318 25.48 65.57 4.96
CA ASP A 318 24.65 65.67 3.74
C ASP A 318 23.76 64.49 3.27
N LYS A 319 22.42 64.62 3.29
CA LYS A 319 21.53 65.42 2.41
C LYS A 319 21.56 65.03 0.93
N ASN A 320 20.56 64.24 0.53
CA ASN A 320 19.63 64.47 -0.60
C ASN A 320 18.90 63.14 -0.89
N GLU A 321 17.67 63.06 -1.39
CA GLU A 321 16.52 63.95 -1.49
C GLU A 321 15.42 63.05 -2.10
N PHE A 322 14.21 63.11 -1.55
CA PHE A 322 12.93 62.84 -2.20
C PHE A 322 12.66 61.51 -2.95
N ALA A 323 11.86 60.68 -2.28
CA ALA A 323 10.47 60.38 -2.64
C ALA A 323 10.04 60.49 -4.12
N LYS A 324 9.46 59.40 -4.63
CA LYS A 324 8.09 59.42 -5.19
C LYS A 324 7.48 58.04 -5.38
N THR A 325 6.47 57.77 -4.55
CA THR A 325 5.35 56.87 -4.79
C THR A 325 4.33 57.52 -5.75
N SER A 326 3.80 56.75 -6.70
CA SER A 326 2.45 56.89 -7.30
C SER A 326 2.27 55.75 -8.32
N SER A 327 1.57 54.67 -7.97
CA SER A 327 0.11 54.48 -8.15
C SER A 327 -0.35 54.30 -9.61
N MET A 328 -0.82 53.07 -9.86
CA MET A 328 -1.91 52.63 -10.74
C MET A 328 -1.97 53.11 -12.20
N LYS A 329 -1.94 52.14 -13.12
CA LYS A 329 -3.01 51.96 -14.12
C LYS A 329 -3.07 50.53 -14.66
N THR A 330 -4.30 50.06 -14.72
CA THR A 330 -4.85 48.87 -15.38
C THR A 330 -4.57 48.85 -16.89
N GLY A 331 -4.43 47.66 -17.48
CA GLY A 331 -4.49 47.49 -18.93
C GLY A 331 -4.19 46.06 -19.38
N LEU A 332 -5.21 45.38 -19.88
CA LEU A 332 -5.18 44.06 -20.49
C LEU A 332 -4.32 43.99 -21.78
N ASN A 333 -3.95 42.74 -22.09
CA ASN A 333 -3.84 42.09 -23.41
C ASN A 333 -2.46 41.90 -24.07
N SER A 334 -2.20 40.59 -24.27
CA SER A 334 -1.74 39.89 -25.48
C SER A 334 -0.35 40.19 -26.06
N GLU A 335 0.50 39.16 -26.09
CA GLU A 335 1.16 38.53 -27.26
C GLU A 335 2.45 37.81 -26.78
N VAL A 336 2.55 36.48 -26.84
CA VAL A 336 2.86 35.61 -28.01
C VAL A 336 4.37 35.55 -28.30
N PHE A 337 4.91 34.35 -28.04
CA PHE A 337 6.06 33.67 -28.66
C PHE A 337 7.46 34.30 -28.55
N LEU A 338 8.35 33.59 -27.86
CA LEU A 338 9.40 32.76 -28.48
C LEU A 338 9.86 31.66 -27.52
#